data_AF-M2QP40-F1
#
_entry.id   AF-M2QP40-F1
#
_cell.length_a   1.000
_cell.length_b   1.000
_cell.length_c   1.000
_cell.angle_alpha   90.00
_cell.angle_beta   90.00
_cell.angle_gamma   90.00
#
_symmetry.space_group_name_H-M   'P 1'
#
loop_
_entity.id
_entity.type
_entity.pdbx_description
1 polymer ?
#
loop_
_entity_poly.entity_id
_entity_poly.type
_entity_poly.pdbx_seq_one_letter_code
_entity_poly.pdbx_strand_id
1 'polypeptide(L)'
;MWRRFQLICAAVGGAVGFLVFGAMLWGGLNRSGRSWVGGTEFVVDLTMMSVSAVLGVVAVLAAVRRGNQVRRAEVTTWLSEAQGTAVEAATMRLRALSRNAGFSAAFWALAFLVAATSIATGAGAFTGFAAAAHMLAVLVSVFAVPMSLAAMRGWGRRYRAVRRTGWHATKSVDVRRPDGGPFEPAVITVEFQDGSVIELRTVESTYRAGHKEGQRLLEAWVGGTDLSMVVLFENGPLRRGAYPVPVRALGARIPPGEVRPPRSARTG
;
A
#
# COMPACT_ATOMS: atom_id res chain seq x y z
N MET A 1 -0.59 -1.00 -10.79
CA MET A 1 -0.49 -0.56 -9.37
C MET A 1 0.85 0.09 -9.09
N TRP A 2 1.96 -0.56 -9.46
CA TRP A 2 3.31 0.02 -9.41
C TRP A 2 3.36 1.44 -10.02
N ARG A 3 2.89 1.60 -11.27
CA ARG A 3 2.83 2.91 -11.93
C ARG A 3 1.98 3.99 -11.24
N ARG A 4 0.95 3.65 -10.45
CA ARG A 4 0.13 4.68 -9.75
C ARG A 4 0.75 5.11 -8.42
N PHE A 5 1.29 4.14 -7.69
CA PHE A 5 2.07 4.42 -6.49
C PHE A 5 3.35 5.19 -6.86
N GLN A 6 4.03 4.82 -7.95
CA GLN A 6 5.14 5.60 -8.52
C GLN A 6 4.73 7.02 -8.88
N LEU A 7 3.54 7.25 -9.43
CA LEU A 7 3.06 8.61 -9.73
C LEU A 7 2.77 9.41 -8.45
N ILE A 8 2.19 8.79 -7.41
CA ILE A 8 1.96 9.48 -6.14
C ILE A 8 3.30 9.77 -5.44
N CYS A 9 4.22 8.80 -5.39
CA CYS A 9 5.56 8.98 -4.85
C CYS A 9 6.37 10.00 -5.67
N ALA A 10 6.21 10.05 -6.99
CA ALA A 10 6.84 11.06 -7.84
C ALA A 10 6.22 12.45 -7.62
N ALA A 11 4.91 12.53 -7.38
CA ALA A 11 4.24 13.78 -7.04
C ALA A 11 4.69 14.32 -5.68
N VAL A 12 4.73 13.46 -4.66
CA VAL A 12 5.21 13.80 -3.32
C VAL A 12 6.71 14.13 -3.35
N GLY A 13 7.51 13.32 -4.04
CA GLY A 13 8.94 13.57 -4.23
C GLY A 13 9.22 14.86 -4.97
N GLY A 14 8.44 15.18 -6.02
CA GLY A 14 8.53 16.45 -6.74
C GLY A 14 8.14 17.66 -5.89
N ALA A 15 7.09 17.53 -5.07
CA ALA A 15 6.67 18.60 -4.15
C ALA A 15 7.69 18.83 -3.02
N VAL A 16 8.24 17.75 -2.44
CA VAL A 16 9.29 17.83 -1.44
C VAL A 16 10.56 18.42 -2.05
N GLY A 17 10.98 17.96 -3.24
CA GLY A 17 12.11 18.53 -3.97
C GLY A 17 11.91 20.03 -4.23
N PHE A 18 10.75 20.43 -4.75
CA PHE A 18 10.44 21.84 -4.99
C PHE A 18 10.54 22.70 -3.72
N LEU A 19 9.96 22.24 -2.60
CA LEU A 19 10.00 22.97 -1.34
C LEU A 19 11.43 23.07 -0.79
N VAL A 20 12.21 22.00 -0.90
CA VAL A 20 13.59 21.97 -0.42
C VAL A 20 14.48 22.90 -1.26
N PHE A 21 14.48 22.77 -2.58
CA PHE A 21 15.29 23.62 -3.45
C PHE A 21 14.80 25.08 -3.46
N GLY A 22 13.50 25.33 -3.29
CA GLY A 22 12.96 26.67 -3.11
C GLY A 22 13.42 27.33 -1.81
N ALA A 23 13.50 26.59 -0.71
CA ALA A 23 14.06 27.09 0.54
C ALA A 23 15.58 27.34 0.44
N MET A 24 16.31 26.55 -0.35
CA MET A 24 17.74 26.74 -0.62
C MET A 24 17.99 28.00 -1.46
N LEU A 25 17.22 28.21 -2.53
CA LEU A 25 17.21 29.45 -3.30
C LEU A 25 16.94 30.65 -2.41
N TRP A 26 15.91 30.56 -1.57
CA TRP A 26 15.57 31.63 -0.63
C TRP A 26 16.71 31.91 0.35
N GLY A 27 17.29 30.89 0.96
CA GLY A 27 18.39 31.02 1.92
C GLY A 27 19.67 31.59 1.33
N GLY A 28 20.05 31.14 0.12
CA GLY A 28 21.21 31.64 -0.61
C GLY A 28 21.05 33.12 -1.01
N LEU A 29 19.85 33.48 -1.49
CA LEU A 29 19.49 34.87 -1.76
C LEU A 29 19.56 35.74 -0.50
N ASN A 30 19.10 35.24 0.65
CA ASN A 30 19.08 36.02 1.90
C ASN A 30 20.45 36.18 2.55
N ARG A 31 21.35 35.19 2.42
CA ARG A 31 22.68 35.23 3.06
C ARG A 31 23.74 35.91 2.19
N SER A 32 23.71 35.65 0.89
CA SER A 32 24.79 36.00 -0.03
C SER A 32 24.38 37.06 -1.06
N GLY A 33 23.09 37.41 -1.10
CA GLY A 33 22.56 38.47 -1.95
C GLY A 33 22.80 38.24 -3.45
N ARG A 34 23.00 39.34 -4.19
CA ARG A 34 23.16 39.30 -5.66
C ARG A 34 24.43 38.60 -6.14
N SER A 35 25.45 38.48 -5.28
CA SER A 35 26.73 37.83 -5.65
C SER A 35 26.61 36.31 -5.86
N TRP A 36 25.56 35.70 -5.30
CA TRP A 36 25.27 34.28 -5.44
C TRP A 36 24.53 33.96 -6.74
N VAL A 37 23.82 34.94 -7.29
CA VAL A 37 23.06 34.80 -8.55
C VAL A 37 24.05 34.69 -9.71
N GLY A 38 23.98 33.57 -10.44
CA GLY A 38 24.91 33.24 -11.54
C GLY A 38 26.05 32.31 -11.14
N GLY A 39 26.19 31.99 -9.84
CA GLY A 39 27.08 30.94 -9.38
C GLY A 39 26.58 29.53 -9.74
N THR A 40 27.49 28.56 -9.77
CA THR A 40 27.17 27.15 -10.08
C THR A 40 26.12 26.57 -9.13
N GLU A 41 26.15 26.94 -7.84
CA GLU A 41 25.17 26.51 -6.84
C GLU A 41 23.76 27.03 -7.14
N PHE A 42 23.63 28.31 -7.50
CA PHE A 42 22.35 28.90 -7.90
C PHE A 42 21.76 28.20 -9.13
N VAL A 43 22.60 27.90 -10.13
CA VAL A 43 22.16 27.19 -11.36
C VAL A 43 21.69 25.78 -11.02
N VAL A 44 22.41 25.07 -10.14
CA VAL A 44 22.04 23.70 -9.72
C VAL A 44 20.73 23.70 -8.94
N ASP A 45 20.57 24.59 -7.96
CA ASP A 45 19.37 24.65 -7.12
C ASP A 45 18.13 25.05 -7.94
N LEU A 46 18.26 26.04 -8.82
CA LEU A 46 17.19 26.45 -9.74
C LEU A 46 16.79 25.31 -10.68
N THR A 47 17.77 24.63 -11.27
CA THR A 47 17.51 23.51 -12.18
C THR A 47 16.82 22.35 -11.47
N MET A 48 17.28 21.99 -10.27
CA MET A 48 16.70 20.90 -9.48
C MET A 48 15.31 21.24 -8.94
N MET A 49 15.06 22.51 -8.57
CA MET A 49 13.73 22.99 -8.22
C MET A 49 12.77 22.86 -9.41
N SER A 50 13.19 23.32 -10.59
CA SER A 50 12.38 23.26 -11.82
C SER A 50 12.09 21.82 -12.25
N VAL A 51 13.09 20.94 -12.22
CA VAL A 51 12.91 19.51 -12.55
C VAL A 51 11.96 18.83 -11.56
N SER A 52 12.09 19.12 -10.26
CA SER A 52 11.21 18.58 -9.22
C SER A 52 9.77 19.08 -9.37
N ALA A 53 9.57 20.35 -9.69
CA ALA A 53 8.26 20.93 -9.96
C ALA A 53 7.59 20.28 -11.19
N VAL A 54 8.34 20.14 -12.30
CA VAL A 54 7.83 19.52 -13.52
C VAL A 54 7.46 18.05 -13.28
N LEU A 55 8.31 17.28 -12.58
CA LEU A 55 8.02 15.91 -12.18
C LEU A 55 6.75 15.84 -11.31
N GLY A 56 6.62 16.74 -10.34
CA GLY A 56 5.44 16.85 -9.48
C GLY A 56 4.15 17.08 -10.29
N VAL A 57 4.16 18.09 -11.16
CA VAL A 57 2.99 18.48 -11.98
C VAL A 57 2.61 17.39 -12.97
N VAL A 58 3.58 16.81 -13.69
CA VAL A 58 3.33 15.71 -14.65
C VAL A 58 2.76 14.50 -13.93
N ALA A 59 3.27 14.17 -12.75
CA ALA A 59 2.79 13.03 -11.97
C ALA A 59 1.36 13.23 -11.44
N VAL A 60 1.02 14.45 -11.00
CA VAL A 60 -0.33 14.83 -10.59
C VAL A 60 -1.30 14.79 -11.77
N LEU A 61 -0.95 15.39 -12.92
CA LEU A 61 -1.78 15.36 -14.13
C LEU A 61 -2.04 13.93 -14.64
N ALA A 62 -1.01 13.08 -14.61
CA ALA A 62 -1.11 11.68 -14.96
C ALA A 62 -1.99 10.89 -13.95
N ALA A 63 -1.95 11.25 -12.66
CA ALA A 63 -2.83 10.66 -11.65
C ALA A 63 -4.30 11.07 -11.86
N VAL A 64 -4.56 12.36 -12.14
CA VAL A 64 -5.90 12.94 -12.37
C VAL A 64 -6.56 12.37 -13.63
N ARG A 65 -5.87 12.37 -14.79
CA ARG A 65 -6.41 11.79 -16.04
C ARG A 65 -6.81 10.33 -15.87
N ARG A 66 -6.04 9.59 -15.06
CA ARG A 66 -6.30 8.16 -14.81
C ARG A 66 -7.40 7.92 -13.79
N GLY A 67 -7.62 8.84 -12.85
CA GLY A 67 -8.79 8.83 -11.95
C GLY A 67 -10.08 8.94 -12.75
N ASN A 68 -10.10 9.83 -13.74
CA ASN A 68 -11.25 10.03 -14.63
C ASN A 68 -11.51 8.81 -15.54
N GLN A 69 -10.47 8.16 -16.06
CA GLN A 69 -10.65 6.92 -16.83
C GLN A 69 -11.21 5.77 -16.00
N VAL A 70 -10.77 5.62 -14.74
CA VAL A 70 -11.31 4.58 -13.85
C VAL A 70 -12.74 4.87 -13.42
N ARG A 71 -13.18 6.14 -13.39
CA ARG A 71 -14.58 6.50 -13.15
C ARG A 71 -15.52 6.20 -14.32
N ARG A 72 -14.99 6.12 -15.55
CA ARG A 72 -15.78 5.92 -16.78
C ARG A 72 -15.85 4.47 -17.29
N ALA A 73 -15.09 3.54 -16.72
CA ALA A 73 -15.20 2.13 -17.11
C ALA A 73 -16.57 1.56 -16.66
N GLU A 74 -17.38 1.17 -17.63
CA GLU A 74 -18.75 0.69 -17.48
C GLU A 74 -18.84 -0.55 -16.57
N VAL A 75 -19.88 -0.58 -15.74
CA VAL A 75 -20.11 -1.60 -14.72
C VAL A 75 -20.84 -2.76 -15.37
N THR A 76 -20.14 -3.88 -15.51
CA THR A 76 -20.78 -5.20 -15.58
C THR A 76 -20.40 -5.93 -14.30
N THR A 77 -21.38 -6.46 -13.60
CA THR A 77 -21.25 -7.28 -12.40
C THR A 77 -20.59 -8.62 -12.79
N TRP A 78 -19.26 -8.64 -12.88
CA TRP A 78 -18.45 -9.74 -13.48
C TRP A 78 -18.43 -11.07 -12.71
N LEU A 79 -19.36 -11.32 -11.80
CA LEU A 79 -19.30 -12.47 -10.91
C LEU A 79 -20.26 -13.60 -11.30
N SER A 80 -21.07 -13.38 -12.36
CA SER A 80 -22.08 -14.33 -12.84
C SER A 80 -21.60 -15.35 -13.88
N GLU A 81 -20.56 -15.12 -14.70
CA GLU A 81 -20.39 -15.96 -15.91
C GLU A 81 -19.00 -16.60 -16.18
N ALA A 82 -17.96 -16.37 -15.36
CA ALA A 82 -16.64 -16.99 -15.60
C ALA A 82 -15.81 -17.25 -14.32
N GLN A 83 -16.37 -17.99 -13.36
CA GLN A 83 -15.83 -18.18 -12.01
C GLN A 83 -14.37 -18.69 -11.93
N GLY A 84 -13.81 -19.31 -12.98
CA GLY A 84 -12.41 -19.75 -12.98
C GLY A 84 -11.38 -18.65 -13.26
N THR A 85 -11.60 -17.83 -14.28
CA THR A 85 -10.57 -16.90 -14.81
C THR A 85 -10.36 -15.69 -13.93
N ALA A 86 -11.44 -15.13 -13.36
CA ALA A 86 -11.37 -14.00 -12.43
C ALA A 86 -10.65 -14.36 -11.12
N VAL A 87 -10.91 -15.58 -10.63
CA VAL A 87 -10.34 -16.14 -9.40
C VAL A 87 -8.84 -16.46 -9.59
N GLU A 88 -8.47 -17.01 -10.75
CA GLU A 88 -7.06 -17.23 -11.10
C GLU A 88 -6.30 -15.90 -11.23
N ALA A 89 -6.90 -14.89 -11.90
CA ALA A 89 -6.32 -13.56 -12.00
C ALA A 89 -6.12 -12.89 -10.63
N ALA A 90 -7.08 -13.05 -9.72
CA ALA A 90 -6.96 -12.58 -8.33
C ALA A 90 -5.82 -13.28 -7.58
N THR A 91 -5.68 -14.59 -7.77
CA THR A 91 -4.58 -15.38 -7.19
C THR A 91 -3.22 -14.91 -7.72
N MET A 92 -3.08 -14.75 -9.03
CA MET A 92 -1.86 -14.25 -9.66
C MET A 92 -1.50 -12.84 -9.21
N ARG A 93 -2.50 -12.01 -8.91
CA ARG A 93 -2.29 -10.68 -8.35
C ARG A 93 -1.64 -10.72 -6.96
N LEU A 94 -1.93 -11.71 -6.11
CA LEU A 94 -1.24 -11.88 -4.83
C LEU A 94 0.26 -12.14 -5.02
N ARG A 95 0.62 -12.96 -6.02
CA ARG A 95 2.03 -13.19 -6.41
C ARG A 95 2.67 -11.89 -6.91
N ALA A 96 1.96 -11.10 -7.71
CA ALA A 96 2.45 -9.81 -8.17
C ALA A 96 2.67 -8.81 -7.01
N LEU A 97 1.80 -8.81 -5.99
CA LEU A 97 2.00 -8.00 -4.79
C LEU A 97 3.25 -8.41 -4.02
N SER A 98 3.47 -9.72 -3.85
CA SER A 98 4.69 -10.25 -3.24
C SER A 98 5.95 -9.83 -4.03
N ARG A 99 5.96 -10.03 -5.36
CA ARG A 99 7.09 -9.64 -6.22
C ARG A 99 7.37 -8.14 -6.18
N ASN A 100 6.33 -7.31 -6.27
CA ASN A 100 6.48 -5.86 -6.18
C ASN A 100 7.07 -5.42 -4.83
N ALA A 101 6.63 -6.04 -3.72
CA ALA A 101 7.24 -5.79 -2.42
C ALA A 101 8.72 -6.23 -2.38
N GLY A 102 9.07 -7.34 -3.05
CA GLY A 102 10.47 -7.75 -3.24
C GLY A 102 11.31 -6.73 -4.03
N PHE A 103 10.79 -6.22 -5.14
CA PHE A 103 11.45 -5.16 -5.91
C PHE A 103 11.61 -3.87 -5.11
N SER A 104 10.61 -3.52 -4.30
CA SER A 104 10.70 -2.40 -3.35
C SER A 104 11.82 -2.62 -2.34
N ALA A 105 11.94 -3.81 -1.76
CA ALA A 105 13.03 -4.14 -0.84
C ALA A 105 14.40 -4.01 -1.50
N ALA A 106 14.57 -4.54 -2.73
CA ALA A 106 15.82 -4.45 -3.48
C ALA A 106 16.19 -2.99 -3.81
N PHE A 107 15.21 -2.18 -4.22
CA PHE A 107 15.41 -0.75 -4.48
C PHE A 107 15.92 -0.02 -3.23
N TRP A 108 15.26 -0.21 -2.08
CA TRP A 108 15.67 0.45 -0.84
C TRP A 108 17.01 -0.08 -0.31
N ALA A 109 17.32 -1.36 -0.49
CA ALA A 109 18.62 -1.92 -0.12
C ALA A 109 19.75 -1.32 -0.98
N LEU A 110 19.53 -1.14 -2.29
CA LEU A 110 20.49 -0.49 -3.16
C LEU A 110 20.66 0.99 -2.79
N ALA A 111 19.57 1.70 -2.53
CA ALA A 111 19.61 3.10 -2.08
C ALA A 111 20.40 3.25 -0.76
N PHE A 112 20.19 2.35 0.20
CA PHE A 112 20.97 2.27 1.43
C PHE A 112 22.47 2.08 1.14
N LEU A 113 22.83 1.08 0.33
CA LEU A 113 24.23 0.77 0.04
C LEU A 113 24.94 1.95 -0.64
N VAL A 114 24.29 2.57 -1.63
CA VAL A 114 24.83 3.76 -2.31
C VAL A 114 25.00 4.90 -1.30
N ALA A 115 23.98 5.18 -0.48
CA ALA A 115 24.02 6.28 0.47
C ALA A 115 25.09 6.06 1.56
N ALA A 116 25.15 4.86 2.13
CA ALA A 116 26.11 4.50 3.18
C ALA A 116 27.55 4.45 2.66
N THR A 117 27.77 3.89 1.46
CA THR A 117 29.12 3.87 0.84
C THR A 117 29.59 5.28 0.53
N SER A 118 28.70 6.13 0.01
CA SER A 118 28.98 7.54 -0.22
C SER A 118 29.38 8.26 1.08
N ILE A 119 28.61 8.09 2.17
CA ILE A 119 28.96 8.65 3.49
C ILE A 119 30.32 8.14 4.00
N ALA A 120 30.57 6.83 3.90
CA ALA A 120 31.80 6.22 4.40
C ALA A 120 33.06 6.63 3.62
N THR A 121 32.93 6.85 2.30
CA THR A 121 34.06 7.20 1.42
C THR A 121 34.28 8.71 1.26
N GLY A 122 33.24 9.51 1.45
CA GLY A 122 33.26 10.97 1.22
C GLY A 122 33.35 11.83 2.48
N ALA A 123 33.80 11.28 3.62
CA ALA A 123 34.00 12.00 4.88
C ALA A 123 35.06 13.12 4.73
N GLY A 124 34.64 14.27 4.18
CA GLY A 124 35.47 15.44 3.91
C GLY A 124 35.03 16.27 2.69
N ALA A 125 34.24 15.72 1.78
CA ALA A 125 33.88 16.37 0.51
C ALA A 125 32.39 16.75 0.37
N PHE A 126 31.53 16.35 1.31
CA PHE A 126 30.12 16.70 1.26
C PHE A 126 29.85 18.11 1.77
N THR A 127 29.04 18.87 1.02
CA THR A 127 28.29 19.97 1.62
C THR A 127 27.34 19.40 2.69
N GLY A 128 27.03 20.17 3.74
CA GLY A 128 26.18 19.70 4.85
C GLY A 128 24.81 19.17 4.40
N PHE A 129 24.30 19.65 3.26
CA PHE A 129 23.05 19.20 2.67
C PHE A 129 23.15 17.86 1.95
N ALA A 130 24.23 17.62 1.18
CA ALA A 130 24.47 16.32 0.57
C ALA A 130 24.57 15.24 1.66
N ALA A 131 25.26 15.53 2.77
CA ALA A 131 25.30 14.66 3.94
C ALA A 131 23.90 14.40 4.51
N ALA A 132 23.06 15.43 4.68
CA ALA A 132 21.69 15.29 5.17
C ALA A 132 20.80 14.42 4.27
N ALA A 133 20.88 14.59 2.94
CA ALA A 133 20.12 13.77 2.00
C ALA A 133 20.53 12.29 2.03
N HIS A 134 21.84 12.01 2.13
CA HIS A 134 22.34 10.65 2.27
C HIS A 134 21.92 10.03 3.60
N MET A 135 21.99 10.79 4.70
CA MET A 135 21.52 10.34 6.02
C MET A 135 20.01 10.04 6.02
N LEU A 136 19.20 10.89 5.38
CA LEU A 136 17.76 10.62 5.21
C LEU A 136 17.52 9.36 4.39
N ALA A 137 18.24 9.16 3.29
CA ALA A 137 18.13 7.96 2.47
C ALA A 137 18.50 6.69 3.25
N VAL A 138 19.55 6.74 4.07
CA VAL A 138 19.93 5.67 5.00
C VAL A 138 18.79 5.41 5.99
N LEU A 139 18.30 6.43 6.69
CA LEU A 139 17.23 6.31 7.68
C LEU A 139 15.95 5.70 7.08
N VAL A 140 15.49 6.22 5.95
CA VAL A 140 14.29 5.68 5.26
C VAL A 140 14.51 4.21 4.88
N SER A 141 15.69 3.87 4.36
CA SER A 141 15.97 2.52 3.90
C SER A 141 16.05 1.50 5.06
N VAL A 142 16.55 1.90 6.22
CA VAL A 142 16.59 1.06 7.44
C VAL A 142 15.19 0.55 7.82
N PHE A 143 14.14 1.34 7.61
CA PHE A 143 12.76 0.91 7.86
C PHE A 143 12.09 0.31 6.61
N ALA A 144 12.33 0.89 5.43
CA ALA A 144 11.65 0.49 4.20
C ALA A 144 12.04 -0.92 3.74
N VAL A 145 13.30 -1.34 3.94
CA VAL A 145 13.77 -2.70 3.60
C VAL A 145 13.05 -3.78 4.43
N PRO A 146 13.09 -3.79 5.78
CA PRO A 146 12.42 -4.83 6.56
C PRO A 146 10.90 -4.83 6.37
N MET A 147 10.27 -3.66 6.24
CA MET A 147 8.83 -3.58 5.94
C MET A 147 8.50 -4.18 4.57
N SER A 148 9.29 -3.87 3.54
CA SER A 148 9.10 -4.42 2.19
C SER A 148 9.31 -5.94 2.16
N LEU A 149 10.31 -6.46 2.89
CA LEU A 149 10.55 -7.90 3.03
C LEU A 149 9.42 -8.60 3.79
N ALA A 150 8.93 -8.00 4.88
CA ALA A 150 7.78 -8.50 5.62
C ALA A 150 6.52 -8.57 4.73
N ALA A 151 6.27 -7.53 3.94
CA ALA A 151 5.18 -7.50 2.96
C ALA A 151 5.36 -8.57 1.87
N MET A 152 6.57 -8.72 1.31
CA MET A 152 6.90 -9.76 0.33
C MET A 152 6.57 -11.16 0.87
N ARG A 153 7.06 -11.48 2.07
CA ARG A 153 6.80 -12.76 2.75
C ARG A 153 5.32 -12.93 3.08
N GLY A 154 4.66 -11.89 3.56
CA GLY A 154 3.24 -11.88 3.91
C GLY A 154 2.34 -12.18 2.72
N TRP A 155 2.53 -11.49 1.59
CA TRP A 155 1.79 -11.74 0.36
C TRP A 155 2.15 -13.08 -0.28
N GLY A 156 3.41 -13.51 -0.19
CA GLY A 156 3.85 -14.81 -0.68
C GLY A 156 3.22 -15.99 0.08
N ARG A 157 3.12 -15.88 1.41
CA ARG A 157 2.40 -16.87 2.25
C ARG A 157 0.92 -16.94 1.89
N ARG A 158 0.26 -15.80 1.73
CA ARG A 158 -1.15 -15.72 1.32
C ARG A 158 -1.40 -16.30 -0.06
N TYR A 159 -0.54 -15.99 -1.03
CA TYR A 159 -0.61 -16.60 -2.37
C TYR A 159 -0.54 -18.13 -2.30
N ARG A 160 0.41 -18.68 -1.52
CA ARG A 160 0.53 -20.13 -1.36
C ARG A 160 -0.65 -20.75 -0.63
N ALA A 161 -1.16 -20.08 0.42
CA ALA A 161 -2.32 -20.55 1.18
C ALA A 161 -3.58 -20.58 0.30
N VAL A 162 -3.86 -19.49 -0.41
CA VAL A 162 -4.98 -19.37 -1.37
C VAL A 162 -4.87 -20.42 -2.47
N ARG A 163 -3.67 -20.68 -3.01
CA ARG A 163 -3.47 -21.73 -4.01
C ARG A 163 -3.75 -23.14 -3.50
N ARG A 164 -3.59 -23.39 -2.20
CA ARG A 164 -3.85 -24.69 -1.58
C ARG A 164 -5.33 -24.87 -1.25
N THR A 165 -5.98 -23.84 -0.73
CA THR A 165 -7.39 -23.92 -0.30
C THR A 165 -8.38 -23.65 -1.43
N GLY A 166 -7.94 -22.92 -2.46
CA GLY A 166 -8.86 -22.27 -3.38
C GLY A 166 -9.53 -21.05 -2.76
N TRP A 167 -10.47 -20.49 -3.52
CA TRP A 167 -11.33 -19.39 -3.10
C TRP A 167 -12.74 -19.91 -2.86
N HIS A 168 -13.34 -19.47 -1.76
CA HIS A 168 -14.70 -19.82 -1.36
C HIS A 168 -15.59 -18.58 -1.46
N ALA A 169 -16.68 -18.68 -2.21
CA ALA A 169 -17.67 -17.62 -2.32
C ALA A 169 -18.40 -17.43 -0.99
N THR A 170 -18.60 -16.17 -0.60
CA THR A 170 -19.36 -15.82 0.61
C THR A 170 -20.83 -15.65 0.26
N LYS A 171 -21.71 -15.96 1.21
CA LYS A 171 -23.13 -15.60 1.16
C LYS A 171 -23.35 -14.17 1.66
N SER A 172 -22.70 -13.81 2.76
CA SER A 172 -22.75 -12.46 3.30
C SER A 172 -21.43 -12.07 3.96
N VAL A 173 -21.11 -10.78 3.92
CA VAL A 173 -19.96 -10.21 4.63
C VAL A 173 -20.40 -8.95 5.37
N ASP A 174 -20.10 -8.93 6.66
CA ASP A 174 -20.26 -7.76 7.52
C ASP A 174 -18.87 -7.26 7.95
N VAL A 175 -18.68 -5.94 7.92
CA VAL A 175 -17.42 -5.28 8.28
C VAL A 175 -17.69 -4.26 9.36
N ARG A 176 -17.06 -4.46 10.52
CA ARG A 176 -17.24 -3.61 11.71
C ARG A 176 -15.91 -3.20 12.33
N ARG A 177 -15.83 -2.00 12.89
CA ARG A 177 -14.78 -1.63 13.85
C ARG A 177 -15.33 -1.71 15.27
N PRO A 178 -14.79 -2.60 16.13
CA PRO A 178 -15.29 -2.78 17.50
C PRO A 178 -15.43 -1.49 18.29
N ASP A 179 -14.42 -0.62 18.24
CA ASP A 179 -14.36 0.61 19.05
C ASP A 179 -14.42 1.89 18.18
N GLY A 180 -14.68 1.76 16.87
CA GLY A 180 -14.88 2.89 15.94
C GLY A 180 -13.61 3.68 15.60
N GLY A 181 -12.43 3.26 16.05
CA GLY A 181 -11.19 4.02 15.87
C GLY A 181 -10.73 4.14 14.40
N PRO A 182 -10.11 5.26 13.97
CA PRO A 182 -9.64 5.45 12.59
C PRO A 182 -8.50 4.50 12.18
N PHE A 183 -7.73 4.01 13.16
CA PHE A 183 -6.60 3.09 12.94
C PHE A 183 -6.88 1.67 13.45
N GLU A 184 -8.07 1.43 13.96
CA GLU A 184 -8.41 0.13 14.54
C GLU A 184 -8.57 -0.94 13.43
N PRO A 185 -8.02 -2.15 13.63
CA PRO A 185 -8.25 -3.25 12.71
C PRO A 185 -9.74 -3.62 12.63
N ALA A 186 -10.30 -3.58 11.42
CA ALA A 186 -11.66 -4.02 11.19
C ALA A 186 -11.80 -5.52 11.44
N VAL A 187 -12.93 -5.90 12.03
CA VAL A 187 -13.40 -7.28 12.14
C VAL A 187 -14.38 -7.52 10.99
N ILE A 188 -14.19 -8.62 10.29
CA ILE A 188 -15.00 -9.04 9.15
C ILE A 188 -15.66 -10.35 9.54
N THR A 189 -16.99 -10.35 9.61
CA THR A 189 -17.78 -11.57 9.79
C THR A 189 -18.17 -12.07 8.41
N VAL A 190 -17.84 -13.32 8.11
CA VAL A 190 -18.13 -13.94 6.82
C VAL A 190 -19.05 -15.12 7.03
N GLU A 191 -20.19 -15.10 6.35
CA GLU A 191 -21.08 -16.25 6.20
C GLU A 191 -20.84 -16.88 4.82
N PHE A 192 -20.67 -18.19 4.78
CA PHE A 192 -20.49 -18.95 3.54
C PHE A 192 -21.81 -19.48 3.01
N GLN A 193 -21.80 -19.96 1.76
CA GLN A 193 -22.98 -20.53 1.10
C GLN A 193 -23.53 -21.78 1.81
N ASP A 194 -22.68 -22.52 2.53
CA ASP A 194 -23.08 -23.66 3.36
C ASP A 194 -23.62 -23.26 4.75
N GLY A 195 -23.80 -21.96 5.01
CA GLY A 195 -24.34 -21.43 6.28
C GLY A 195 -23.34 -21.39 7.43
N SER A 196 -22.10 -21.84 7.23
CA SER A 196 -21.05 -21.69 8.23
C SER A 196 -20.52 -20.26 8.32
N VAL A 197 -19.96 -19.90 9.48
CA VAL A 197 -19.51 -18.53 9.78
C VAL A 197 -18.07 -18.52 10.27
N ILE A 198 -17.30 -17.51 9.87
CA ILE A 198 -15.97 -17.25 10.42
C ILE A 198 -15.79 -15.76 10.72
N GLU A 199 -15.15 -15.46 11.86
CA GLU A 199 -14.67 -14.11 12.15
C GLU A 199 -13.22 -13.94 11.74
N LEU A 200 -12.98 -12.87 11.01
CA LEU A 200 -11.67 -12.49 10.49
C LEU A 200 -11.31 -11.11 11.04
N ARG A 201 -10.02 -10.86 11.28
CA ARG A 201 -9.50 -9.53 11.60
C ARG A 201 -8.56 -9.08 10.49
N THR A 202 -8.74 -7.85 10.01
CA THR A 202 -7.76 -7.25 9.09
C THR A 202 -6.40 -7.16 9.76
N VAL A 203 -5.33 -7.48 9.04
CA VAL A 203 -3.98 -7.22 9.54
C VAL A 203 -3.53 -5.82 9.14
N GLU A 204 -2.52 -5.31 9.82
CA GLU A 204 -1.91 -4.03 9.44
C GLU A 204 -1.37 -4.11 8.01
N SER A 205 -1.93 -3.27 7.15
CA SER A 205 -1.71 -3.30 5.71
C SER A 205 -2.18 -1.99 5.09
N THR A 206 -1.60 -1.67 3.93
CA THR A 206 -2.12 -0.63 3.03
C THR A 206 -3.46 -1.05 2.37
N TYR A 207 -3.83 -2.32 2.51
CA TYR A 207 -5.09 -2.88 2.04
C TYR A 207 -6.04 -3.05 3.23
N ARG A 208 -6.99 -2.11 3.39
CA ARG A 208 -7.89 -2.04 4.56
C ARG A 208 -9.35 -2.23 4.14
N ALA A 209 -10.12 -2.92 4.98
CA ALA A 209 -11.57 -3.08 4.78
C ALA A 209 -12.41 -1.96 5.39
N GLY A 210 -11.86 -1.03 6.18
CA GLY A 210 -12.66 -0.02 6.89
C GLY A 210 -13.57 0.84 5.98
N HIS A 211 -13.23 1.01 4.70
CA HIS A 211 -14.08 1.70 3.72
C HIS A 211 -15.36 0.93 3.31
N LYS A 212 -15.50 -0.32 3.75
CA LYS A 212 -16.66 -1.19 3.53
C LYS A 212 -17.59 -1.25 4.74
N GLU A 213 -17.25 -0.56 5.82
CA GLU A 213 -18.05 -0.49 7.04
C GLU A 213 -19.45 0.07 6.75
N GLY A 214 -20.47 -0.56 7.34
CA GLY A 214 -21.88 -0.20 7.15
C GLY A 214 -22.50 -0.58 5.78
N GLN A 215 -21.72 -1.12 4.84
CA GLN A 215 -22.25 -1.63 3.58
C GLN A 215 -22.88 -3.01 3.80
N ARG A 216 -24.09 -3.21 3.28
CA ARG A 216 -24.80 -4.49 3.33
C ARG A 216 -24.63 -5.26 2.01
N LEU A 217 -24.81 -6.58 2.06
CA LEU A 217 -24.81 -7.46 0.89
C LEU A 217 -23.51 -7.39 0.07
N LEU A 218 -22.37 -7.34 0.76
CA LEU A 218 -21.07 -7.39 0.09
C LEU A 218 -20.79 -8.80 -0.42
N GLU A 219 -20.65 -8.93 -1.73
CA GLU A 219 -20.11 -10.14 -2.35
C GLU A 219 -18.58 -10.17 -2.20
N ALA A 220 -18.06 -11.29 -1.71
CA ALA A 220 -16.64 -11.52 -1.56
C ALA A 220 -16.25 -12.98 -1.77
N TRP A 221 -14.94 -13.20 -1.87
CA TRP A 221 -14.34 -14.52 -1.80
C TRP A 221 -13.33 -14.56 -0.67
N VAL A 222 -13.27 -15.68 0.03
CA VAL A 222 -12.26 -15.91 1.07
C VAL A 222 -11.37 -17.06 0.66
N GLY A 223 -10.06 -16.89 0.81
CA GLY A 223 -9.09 -17.94 0.56
C GLY A 223 -7.93 -17.90 1.55
N GLY A 224 -7.23 -19.02 1.67
CA GLY A 224 -6.12 -19.22 2.59
C GLY A 224 -6.55 -19.76 3.95
N THR A 225 -5.57 -19.88 4.86
CA THR A 225 -5.74 -20.52 6.17
C THR A 225 -5.17 -19.64 7.29
N ASP A 226 -5.88 -19.60 8.42
CA ASP A 226 -5.41 -19.02 9.69
C ASP A 226 -4.81 -17.61 9.55
N LEU A 227 -3.50 -17.42 9.74
CA LEU A 227 -2.82 -16.12 9.63
C LEU A 227 -2.58 -15.65 8.19
N SER A 228 -2.79 -16.52 7.20
CA SER A 228 -2.50 -16.30 5.78
C SER A 228 -3.76 -16.26 4.92
N MET A 229 -4.84 -15.68 5.46
CA MET A 229 -6.11 -15.52 4.77
C MET A 229 -6.18 -14.19 3.99
N VAL A 230 -7.04 -14.17 2.97
CA VAL A 230 -7.39 -13.00 2.16
C VAL A 230 -8.90 -12.99 1.92
N VAL A 231 -9.51 -11.83 2.11
CA VAL A 231 -10.86 -11.53 1.62
C VAL A 231 -10.72 -10.71 0.35
N LEU A 232 -11.35 -11.15 -0.73
CA LEU A 232 -11.38 -10.46 -2.00
C LEU A 232 -12.71 -9.72 -2.11
N PHE A 233 -12.70 -8.42 -1.85
CA PHE A 233 -13.89 -7.59 -2.04
C PHE A 233 -14.02 -7.12 -3.48
N GLU A 234 -15.24 -6.86 -3.89
CA GLU A 234 -15.49 -6.06 -5.08
C GLU A 234 -15.17 -4.59 -4.79
N ASN A 235 -14.22 -4.04 -5.54
CA ASN A 235 -13.76 -2.65 -5.44
C ASN A 235 -13.06 -2.32 -4.11
N GLY A 236 -12.03 -1.48 -4.19
CA GLY A 236 -11.36 -0.86 -3.05
C GLY A 236 -11.74 0.61 -2.91
N PRO A 237 -11.20 1.33 -1.92
CA PRO A 237 -11.61 2.72 -1.63
C PRO A 237 -11.30 3.68 -2.78
N LEU A 238 -10.24 3.39 -3.54
CA LEU A 238 -9.73 4.23 -4.63
C LEU A 238 -9.53 3.45 -5.94
N ARG A 239 -10.09 2.23 -6.04
CA ARG A 239 -9.81 1.34 -7.17
C ARG A 239 -11.02 0.46 -7.50
N ARG A 240 -11.39 0.41 -8.78
CA ARG A 240 -12.34 -0.57 -9.31
C ARG A 240 -11.73 -1.95 -9.53
N GLY A 241 -12.55 -2.99 -9.38
CA GLY A 241 -12.21 -4.40 -9.51
C GLY A 241 -11.69 -5.04 -8.22
N ALA A 242 -11.32 -6.31 -8.30
CA ALA A 242 -11.00 -7.14 -7.14
C ALA A 242 -9.99 -6.48 -6.18
N TYR A 243 -10.32 -6.41 -4.90
CA TYR A 243 -9.50 -5.75 -3.88
C TYR A 243 -9.14 -6.75 -2.76
N PRO A 244 -7.89 -7.25 -2.75
CA PRO A 244 -7.48 -8.24 -1.76
C PRO A 244 -7.20 -7.55 -0.43
N VAL A 245 -7.92 -7.92 0.61
CA VAL A 245 -7.71 -7.50 1.99
C VAL A 245 -7.06 -8.65 2.76
N PRO A 246 -5.84 -8.47 3.28
CA PRO A 246 -5.19 -9.49 4.09
C PRO A 246 -5.86 -9.54 5.47
N VAL A 247 -6.19 -10.74 5.91
CA VAL A 247 -6.86 -10.98 7.18
C VAL A 247 -6.21 -12.16 7.92
N ARG A 248 -6.57 -12.32 9.18
CA ARG A 248 -6.33 -13.52 9.98
C ARG A 248 -7.62 -14.02 10.59
N ALA A 249 -7.77 -15.34 10.74
CA ALA A 249 -8.88 -15.91 11.50
C ALA A 249 -8.79 -15.49 12.98
N LEU A 250 -9.93 -15.19 13.61
CA LEU A 250 -10.05 -14.99 15.06
C LEU A 250 -10.46 -16.26 15.80
N GLY A 251 -10.84 -17.31 15.07
CA GLY A 251 -11.25 -18.60 15.61
C GLY A 251 -11.56 -19.58 14.48
N ALA A 252 -11.95 -20.79 14.86
CA ALA A 252 -12.39 -21.81 13.92
C ALA A 252 -13.66 -21.37 13.18
N ARG A 253 -13.85 -21.93 11.98
CA ARG A 253 -15.10 -21.83 11.22
C ARG A 253 -16.19 -22.58 11.98
N ILE A 254 -17.29 -21.91 12.26
CA ILE A 254 -18.43 -22.46 12.99
C ILE A 254 -19.40 -23.07 11.96
N PRO A 255 -19.73 -24.38 12.04
CA PRO A 255 -20.66 -25.03 11.12
C PRO A 255 -22.09 -24.49 11.26
N PRO A 256 -22.94 -24.68 10.23
CA PRO A 256 -24.34 -24.27 10.27
C PRO A 256 -25.08 -24.95 11.45
N GLY A 257 -25.90 -24.19 12.16
CA GLY A 257 -26.73 -24.69 13.28
C GLY A 257 -26.05 -24.69 14.65
N GLU A 258 -24.73 -24.46 14.73
CA GLU A 258 -24.03 -24.31 16.01
C GLU A 258 -24.14 -22.86 16.50
N VAL A 259 -24.97 -22.64 17.52
CA VAL A 259 -25.18 -21.31 18.11
C VAL A 259 -23.94 -20.90 18.88
N ARG A 260 -23.34 -19.78 18.48
CA ARG A 260 -22.20 -19.19 19.21
C ARG A 260 -22.67 -18.73 20.60
N PRO A 261 -22.08 -19.21 21.71
CA PRO A 261 -22.39 -18.64 23.01
C PRO A 261 -21.99 -17.15 23.02
N PRO A 262 -22.80 -16.26 23.60
CA PRO A 262 -22.52 -14.83 23.64
C PRO A 262 -21.17 -14.57 24.33
N ARG A 263 -20.36 -13.72 23.69
CA ARG A 263 -18.97 -13.41 24.10
C ARG A 263 -18.87 -12.73 25.48
N SER A 264 -19.98 -12.30 26.06
CA SER A 264 -20.07 -11.75 27.42
C SER A 264 -19.85 -12.77 28.54
N ALA A 265 -19.78 -14.07 28.24
CA ALA A 265 -19.59 -15.12 29.25
C ALA A 265 -18.11 -15.55 29.46
N ARG A 266 -17.12 -14.87 28.86
CA ARG A 266 -15.70 -15.28 28.91
C ARG A 266 -14.78 -14.37 29.74
N THR A 267 -15.34 -13.44 30.49
CA THR A 267 -14.63 -12.66 31.51
C THR A 267 -15.36 -12.84 32.84
N GLY A 268 -15.08 -13.97 33.48
CA GLY A 268 -15.32 -14.25 34.89
C GLY A 268 -14.07 -14.92 35.43
#